data_AF-A0A8J8KCM5-F1
#
_entry.id   AF-A0A8J8KCM5-F1
#
_cell.length_a   1.000
_cell.length_b   1.000
_cell.length_c   1.000
_cell.angle_alpha   90.00
_cell.angle_beta   90.00
_cell.angle_gamma   90.00
#
_symmetry.space_group_name_H-M   'P 1'
#
loop_
_entity.id
_entity.type
_entity.pdbx_description
1 polymer ?
#
loop_
_entity_poly.entity_id
_entity_poly.type
_entity_poly.pdbx_seq_one_letter_code
_entity_poly.pdbx_strand_id
1 'polypeptide(L)'
;MNLRGVSVYHNVFGEGIIKQCDENYLVVSFSQGDKKFVYPDVFENFISVNDTKIAEFIHLEIDKRKRNKLKQQDITNENMTEYADSWDNIFDLNSIMEDFFPKRETLLSIKREQTDKIMEIVTRRKIEYLVHFTRIDNLTSILENGLIPVSMQQKMKIPSVHNDEQRFDSKLDCTSCSISFPNYKLFYTFREYKFPGSSWVVIVLDKDVLFSPLNITYFCQTNAAGVFPRISSAKELCTATAFENMFCNSLTTKENKVIQRASLQINDCITTDPQAEILISA
;
A
#
# COMPACT_ATOMS: atom_id res chain seq x y z
N MET A 1 1.65 26.96 -20.11
CA MET A 1 2.31 26.32 -21.27
C MET A 1 1.39 25.21 -21.78
N ASN A 2 1.28 24.99 -23.09
CA ASN A 2 0.41 23.94 -23.62
C ASN A 2 1.19 22.62 -23.66
N LEU A 3 0.83 21.67 -22.80
CA LEU A 3 1.48 20.35 -22.71
C LEU A 3 0.87 19.32 -23.67
N ARG A 4 -0.16 19.70 -24.45
CA ARG A 4 -0.81 18.81 -25.42
C ARG A 4 0.14 18.44 -26.56
N GLY A 5 0.24 17.15 -26.85
CA GLY A 5 1.11 16.59 -27.89
C GLY A 5 2.52 16.26 -27.41
N VAL A 6 2.87 16.52 -26.14
CA VAL A 6 4.18 16.21 -25.58
C VAL A 6 4.28 14.71 -25.29
N SER A 7 5.41 14.11 -25.68
CA SER A 7 5.75 12.72 -25.38
C SER A 7 6.29 12.61 -23.96
N VAL A 8 5.79 11.63 -23.22
CA VAL A 8 6.13 11.38 -21.82
C VAL A 8 6.33 9.88 -21.58
N TYR A 9 7.08 9.54 -20.55
CA TYR A 9 7.29 8.16 -20.13
C TYR A 9 6.68 7.94 -18.75
N HIS A 10 5.81 6.94 -18.61
CA HIS A 10 5.25 6.51 -17.33
C HIS A 10 5.87 5.20 -16.88
N ASN A 11 6.32 5.12 -15.62
CA ASN A 11 7.07 3.96 -15.10
C ASN A 11 6.32 2.61 -15.23
N VAL A 12 4.98 2.66 -15.27
CA VAL A 12 4.10 1.48 -15.43
C VAL A 12 3.54 1.32 -16.86
N PHE A 13 3.24 2.41 -17.56
CA PHE A 13 2.47 2.35 -18.82
C PHE A 13 3.37 2.57 -20.05
N GLY A 14 4.66 2.83 -19.84
CA GLY A 14 5.64 3.10 -20.89
C GLY A 14 5.43 4.47 -21.53
N GLU A 15 5.78 4.57 -22.80
CA GLU A 15 5.66 5.81 -23.57
C GLU A 15 4.19 6.18 -23.83
N GLY A 16 3.88 7.46 -23.66
CA GLY A 16 2.56 8.02 -23.91
C GLY A 16 2.63 9.44 -24.45
N ILE A 17 1.50 9.93 -24.98
CA ILE A 17 1.37 11.29 -25.53
C ILE A 17 0.26 12.01 -24.77
N ILE A 18 0.55 13.21 -24.28
CA ILE A 18 -0.43 14.03 -23.57
C ILE A 18 -1.52 14.47 -24.56
N LYS A 19 -2.75 14.01 -24.35
CA LYS A 19 -3.93 14.40 -25.16
C LYS A 19 -4.60 15.66 -24.64
N GLN A 20 -4.65 15.82 -23.33
CA GLN A 20 -5.31 16.93 -22.66
C GLN A 20 -4.56 17.28 -21.38
N CYS A 21 -4.44 18.57 -21.09
CA CYS A 21 -3.93 19.07 -19.84
C CYS A 21 -4.85 20.21 -19.41
N ASP A 22 -5.39 20.11 -18.20
CA ASP A 22 -6.09 21.19 -17.52
C ASP A 22 -5.28 21.62 -16.28
N GLU A 23 -5.85 22.47 -15.43
CA GLU A 23 -5.16 22.98 -14.24
C GLU A 23 -4.90 21.89 -13.19
N ASN A 24 -5.70 20.82 -13.13
CA ASN A 24 -5.63 19.80 -12.07
C ASN A 24 -5.32 18.40 -12.59
N TYR A 25 -5.49 18.16 -13.89
CA TYR A 25 -5.39 16.84 -14.49
C TYR A 25 -4.68 16.83 -15.84
N LEU A 26 -4.04 15.69 -16.08
CA LEU A 26 -3.35 15.35 -17.30
C LEU A 26 -3.95 14.06 -17.86
N VAL A 27 -4.36 14.05 -19.13
CA VAL A 27 -4.76 12.84 -19.85
C VAL A 27 -3.66 12.45 -20.82
N VAL A 28 -3.11 11.25 -20.64
CA VAL A 28 -2.05 10.68 -21.46
C VAL A 28 -2.58 9.45 -22.20
N SER A 29 -2.37 9.41 -23.51
CA SER A 29 -2.68 8.29 -24.37
C SER A 29 -1.49 7.33 -24.38
N PHE A 30 -1.67 6.12 -23.85
CA PHE A 30 -0.70 5.03 -23.94
C PHE A 30 -1.16 3.98 -24.96
N SER A 31 -0.29 3.02 -25.28
CA SER A 31 -0.64 1.85 -26.11
C SER A 31 -1.80 1.02 -25.53
N GLN A 32 -1.97 1.07 -24.20
CA GLN A 32 -3.03 0.37 -23.46
C GLN A 32 -4.29 1.23 -23.25
N GLY A 33 -4.36 2.43 -23.85
CA GLY A 33 -5.49 3.35 -23.76
C GLY A 33 -5.18 4.65 -23.00
N ASP A 34 -6.20 5.50 -22.91
CA ASP A 34 -6.10 6.82 -22.27
C ASP A 34 -6.17 6.69 -20.75
N LYS A 35 -5.27 7.38 -20.03
CA LYS A 35 -5.22 7.41 -18.57
C LYS A 35 -5.17 8.87 -18.08
N LYS A 36 -5.91 9.15 -17.00
CA LYS A 36 -6.00 10.46 -16.37
C LYS A 36 -5.19 10.48 -15.07
N PHE A 37 -4.38 11.52 -14.89
CA PHE A 37 -3.48 11.70 -13.74
C PHE A 37 -3.64 13.10 -13.15
N VAL A 38 -3.19 13.27 -11.91
CA VAL A 38 -3.20 14.57 -11.22
C VAL A 38 -2.02 15.41 -11.69
N TYR A 39 -2.31 16.60 -12.21
CA TYR A 39 -1.33 17.57 -12.65
C TYR A 39 -1.10 18.62 -11.55
N PRO A 40 0.16 19.03 -11.29
CA PRO A 40 1.42 18.53 -11.84
C PRO A 40 2.03 17.35 -11.06
N ASP A 41 1.40 16.90 -9.97
CA ASP A 41 1.97 15.97 -8.98
C ASP A 41 2.40 14.61 -9.57
N VAL A 42 1.76 14.15 -10.66
CA VAL A 42 2.14 12.92 -11.37
C VAL A 42 3.59 12.94 -11.87
N PHE A 43 4.13 14.12 -12.17
CA PHE A 43 5.50 14.28 -12.64
C PHE A 43 6.55 14.15 -11.54
N GLU A 44 6.16 14.12 -10.26
CA GLU A 44 7.12 13.90 -9.17
C GLU A 44 7.66 12.47 -9.14
N ASN A 45 6.80 11.49 -9.44
CA ASN A 45 7.09 10.08 -9.15
C ASN A 45 6.78 9.11 -10.29
N PHE A 46 5.92 9.50 -11.24
CA PHE A 46 5.31 8.54 -12.15
C PHE A 46 5.52 8.85 -13.62
N ILE A 47 5.64 10.13 -13.99
CA ILE A 47 5.83 10.57 -15.39
C ILE A 47 7.10 11.41 -15.54
N SER A 48 7.90 11.11 -16.56
CA SER A 48 9.05 11.91 -16.98
C SER A 48 8.87 12.48 -18.39
N VAL A 49 9.49 13.64 -18.64
CA VAL A 49 9.48 14.33 -19.94
C VAL A 49 10.93 14.51 -20.40
N ASN A 50 11.22 14.20 -21.67
CA ASN A 50 12.58 14.30 -22.21
C ASN A 50 13.01 15.74 -22.51
N ASP A 51 12.06 16.65 -22.73
CA ASP A 51 12.34 18.07 -22.96
C ASP A 51 12.69 18.77 -21.64
N THR A 52 13.95 19.17 -21.53
CA THR A 52 14.53 19.84 -20.36
C THR A 52 13.82 21.15 -20.00
N LYS A 53 13.35 21.92 -20.98
CA LYS A 53 12.62 23.18 -20.73
C LYS A 53 11.23 22.91 -20.16
N ILE A 54 10.58 21.84 -20.62
CA ILE A 54 9.26 21.43 -20.12
C ILE A 54 9.38 20.86 -18.70
N ALA A 55 10.41 20.06 -18.45
CA ALA A 55 10.69 19.51 -17.12
C ALA A 55 10.94 20.63 -16.09
N GLU A 56 11.76 21.63 -16.42
CA GLU A 56 12.01 22.79 -15.54
C GLU A 56 10.72 23.56 -15.23
N PHE A 57 9.86 23.79 -16.23
CA PHE A 57 8.57 24.46 -16.03
C PHE A 57 7.64 23.68 -15.08
N ILE A 58 7.57 22.36 -15.24
CA ILE A 58 6.74 21.50 -14.38
C ILE A 58 7.26 21.51 -12.94
N HIS A 59 8.59 21.44 -12.75
CA HIS A 59 9.19 21.55 -11.41
C HIS A 59 8.90 22.90 -10.74
N LEU A 60 8.99 24.00 -11.49
CA LEU A 60 8.61 25.33 -11.02
C LEU A 60 7.14 25.41 -10.60
N GLU A 61 6.24 24.76 -11.34
CA GLU A 61 4.80 24.73 -11.05
C GLU A 61 4.48 23.88 -9.81
N ILE A 62 5.14 22.73 -9.64
CA ILE A 62 5.07 21.89 -8.44
C ILE A 62 5.51 22.69 -7.20
N ASP A 63 6.67 23.34 -7.28
CA ASP A 63 7.22 24.15 -6.20
C ASP A 63 6.30 25.32 -5.83
N LYS A 64 5.73 25.99 -6.83
CA LYS A 64 4.78 27.08 -6.64
C LYS A 64 3.52 26.59 -5.93
N ARG A 65 2.99 25.42 -6.28
CA ARG A 65 1.83 24.80 -5.60
C ARG A 65 2.16 24.39 -4.17
N LYS A 66 3.35 23.85 -3.91
CA LYS A 66 3.80 23.52 -2.54
C LYS A 66 3.93 24.78 -1.69
N ARG A 67 4.53 25.86 -2.21
CA ARG A 67 4.62 27.16 -1.53
C ARG A 67 3.27 27.81 -1.29
N ASN A 68 2.33 27.70 -2.24
CA ASN A 68 0.97 28.23 -2.10
C ASN A 68 0.15 27.43 -1.07
N LYS A 69 0.28 26.10 -1.03
CA LYS A 69 -0.33 25.26 0.02
C LYS A 69 0.18 25.61 1.41
N LEU A 70 1.47 25.88 1.56
CA LEU A 70 2.08 26.35 2.82
C LEU A 70 1.57 27.74 3.21
N LYS A 71 1.52 28.70 2.27
CA LYS A 71 0.95 30.04 2.53
C LYS A 71 -0.55 30.02 2.82
N GLN A 72 -1.31 29.12 2.21
CA GLN A 72 -2.74 28.94 2.49
C GLN A 72 -2.98 28.30 3.86
N GLN A 73 -2.10 27.40 4.34
CA GLN A 73 -2.15 26.86 5.70
C GLN A 73 -1.91 27.93 6.78
N ASP A 74 -1.02 28.90 6.51
CA ASP A 74 -0.78 30.02 7.43
C ASP A 74 -1.95 31.02 7.46
N ILE A 75 -2.65 31.22 6.33
CA ILE A 75 -3.81 32.14 6.21
C ILE A 75 -5.13 31.50 6.69
N THR A 76 -5.28 30.17 6.60
CA THR A 76 -6.52 29.46 6.98
C THR A 76 -6.75 29.38 8.49
N ASN A 77 -5.71 29.58 9.32
CA ASN A 77 -5.88 29.66 10.78
C ASN A 77 -6.52 31.00 11.24
N GLU A 78 -6.56 32.04 10.41
CA GLU A 78 -7.10 33.36 10.79
C GLU A 78 -8.50 33.67 10.22
N ASN A 79 -8.92 33.08 9.09
CA ASN A 79 -10.12 33.54 8.36
C ASN A 79 -11.22 32.47 8.19
N MET A 80 -11.42 31.63 9.20
CA MET A 80 -12.40 30.52 9.17
C MET A 80 -13.87 30.95 9.40
N THR A 81 -14.28 32.15 8.96
CA THR A 81 -15.64 32.67 9.19
C THR A 81 -16.41 33.20 7.97
N GLU A 82 -15.84 33.27 6.76
CA GLU A 82 -16.51 34.06 5.68
C GLU A 82 -16.77 33.40 4.31
N TYR A 83 -16.49 32.11 4.07
CA TYR A 83 -16.79 31.51 2.76
C TYR A 83 -17.50 30.15 2.86
N ALA A 84 -18.79 30.21 3.24
CA ALA A 84 -19.69 29.06 3.31
C ALA A 84 -20.49 28.78 2.02
N ASP A 85 -20.32 29.54 0.93
CA ASP A 85 -21.29 29.53 -0.18
C ASP A 85 -20.76 29.05 -1.55
N SER A 86 -19.86 28.06 -1.59
CA SER A 86 -19.59 27.33 -2.84
C SER A 86 -19.07 25.90 -2.57
N TRP A 87 -19.95 25.02 -2.05
CA TRP A 87 -19.58 23.72 -1.48
C TRP A 87 -20.00 22.48 -2.28
N ASP A 88 -20.64 22.62 -3.45
CA ASP A 88 -21.23 21.44 -4.11
C ASP A 88 -20.23 20.58 -4.91
N ASN A 89 -19.10 21.13 -5.38
CA ASN A 89 -18.12 20.37 -6.19
C ASN A 89 -16.94 19.78 -5.39
N ILE A 90 -16.79 20.15 -4.11
CA ILE A 90 -15.71 19.63 -3.24
C ILE A 90 -16.12 18.31 -2.57
N PHE A 91 -17.40 18.11 -2.30
CA PHE A 91 -17.90 16.89 -1.64
C PHE A 91 -17.68 15.65 -2.49
N ASP A 92 -17.96 15.72 -3.80
CA ASP A 92 -17.84 14.57 -4.71
C ASP A 92 -16.37 14.17 -4.92
N LEU A 93 -15.47 15.14 -5.06
CA LEU A 93 -14.04 14.86 -5.19
C LEU A 93 -13.42 14.31 -3.90
N ASN A 94 -13.83 14.82 -2.74
CA ASN A 94 -13.39 14.28 -1.45
C ASN A 94 -13.88 12.86 -1.23
N SER A 95 -15.12 12.55 -1.61
CA SER A 95 -15.67 11.20 -1.54
C SER A 95 -14.87 10.23 -2.42
N ILE A 96 -14.61 10.63 -3.68
CA ILE A 96 -13.81 9.83 -4.62
C ILE A 96 -12.38 9.66 -4.09
N MET A 97 -11.75 10.73 -3.60
CA MET A 97 -10.41 10.67 -3.03
C MET A 97 -10.34 9.80 -1.77
N GLU A 98 -11.38 9.79 -0.94
CA GLU A 98 -11.44 8.95 0.26
C GLU A 98 -11.62 7.46 -0.09
N ASP A 99 -12.26 7.16 -1.22
CA ASP A 99 -12.36 5.80 -1.71
C ASP A 99 -11.02 5.28 -2.25
N PHE A 100 -10.29 6.09 -3.00
CA PHE A 100 -8.96 5.71 -3.53
C PHE A 100 -7.83 5.80 -2.48
N PHE A 101 -7.84 6.82 -1.62
CA PHE A 101 -6.84 7.12 -0.61
C PHE A 101 -7.51 7.46 0.73
N PRO A 102 -8.03 6.45 1.44
CA PRO A 102 -8.70 6.68 2.71
C PRO A 102 -7.76 7.34 3.72
N LYS A 103 -8.28 8.36 4.41
CA LYS A 103 -7.58 9.03 5.51
C LYS A 103 -7.26 8.02 6.61
N ARG A 104 -6.14 8.24 7.31
CA ARG A 104 -5.73 7.38 8.44
C ARG A 104 -6.84 7.29 9.49
N GLU A 105 -7.50 8.39 9.79
CA GLU A 105 -8.60 8.47 10.76
C GLU A 105 -9.77 7.58 10.36
N THR A 106 -10.13 7.57 9.07
CA THR A 106 -11.18 6.69 8.51
C THR A 106 -10.78 5.21 8.63
N LEU A 107 -9.52 4.88 8.34
CA LEU A 107 -9.05 3.50 8.47
C LEU A 107 -9.02 3.03 9.93
N LEU A 108 -8.65 3.92 10.86
CA LEU A 108 -8.69 3.64 12.30
C LEU A 108 -10.12 3.51 12.82
N SER A 109 -11.08 4.28 12.31
CA SER A 109 -12.49 4.12 12.68
C SER A 109 -13.03 2.77 12.21
N ILE A 110 -12.78 2.39 10.94
CA ILE A 110 -13.13 1.07 10.42
C ILE A 110 -12.51 -0.03 11.29
N LYS A 111 -11.21 0.08 11.61
CA LYS A 111 -10.56 -0.92 12.47
C LYS A 111 -11.25 -1.07 13.82
N ARG A 112 -11.57 0.03 14.50
CA ARG A 112 -12.30 0.00 15.78
C ARG A 112 -13.63 -0.75 15.65
N GLU A 113 -14.40 -0.46 14.60
CA GLU A 113 -15.68 -1.13 14.34
C GLU A 113 -15.55 -2.62 14.00
N GLN A 114 -14.42 -3.03 13.42
CA GLN A 114 -14.17 -4.41 12.98
C GLN A 114 -13.46 -5.27 14.03
N THR A 115 -12.90 -4.65 15.09
CA THR A 115 -12.00 -5.30 16.06
C THR A 115 -12.65 -6.51 16.74
N ASP A 116 -13.88 -6.38 17.24
CA ASP A 116 -14.56 -7.48 17.94
C ASP A 116 -14.80 -8.69 17.03
N LYS A 117 -15.20 -8.44 15.78
CA LYS A 117 -15.40 -9.51 14.78
C LYS A 117 -14.08 -10.19 14.41
N ILE A 118 -13.01 -9.41 14.26
CA ILE A 118 -11.67 -9.98 13.99
C ILE A 118 -11.22 -10.83 15.19
N MET A 119 -11.48 -10.38 16.42
CA MET A 119 -11.15 -11.13 17.63
C MET A 119 -11.92 -12.45 17.73
N GLU A 120 -13.20 -12.46 17.34
CA GLU A 120 -14.01 -13.68 17.23
C GLU A 120 -13.39 -14.65 16.22
N ILE A 121 -13.00 -14.17 15.04
CA ILE A 121 -12.34 -14.98 14.00
C ILE A 121 -11.03 -15.57 14.53
N VAL A 122 -10.16 -14.74 15.13
CA VAL A 122 -8.88 -15.15 15.72
C VAL A 122 -9.08 -16.26 16.75
N THR A 123 -10.05 -16.09 17.65
CA THR A 123 -10.37 -17.04 18.71
C THR A 123 -10.92 -18.35 18.14
N ARG A 124 -11.92 -18.26 17.25
CA ARG A 124 -12.56 -19.42 16.61
C ARG A 124 -11.57 -20.25 15.81
N ARG A 125 -10.69 -19.59 15.05
CA ARG A 125 -9.67 -20.24 14.22
C ARG A 125 -8.44 -20.67 15.01
N LYS A 126 -8.33 -20.31 16.30
CA LYS A 126 -7.17 -20.59 17.17
C LYS A 126 -5.86 -20.03 16.60
N ILE A 127 -5.90 -18.78 16.13
CA ILE A 127 -4.71 -18.08 15.67
C ILE A 127 -3.97 -17.55 16.90
N GLU A 128 -2.73 -18.00 17.09
CA GLU A 128 -1.92 -17.64 18.27
C GLU A 128 -0.91 -16.54 17.97
N TYR A 129 -0.38 -16.49 16.75
CA TYR A 129 0.69 -15.58 16.39
C TYR A 129 0.75 -15.28 14.90
N LEU A 130 1.41 -14.17 14.57
CA LEU A 130 1.85 -13.83 13.23
C LEU A 130 3.32 -14.18 13.05
N VAL A 131 3.74 -14.33 11.80
CA VAL A 131 5.11 -14.70 11.44
C VAL A 131 5.67 -13.68 10.45
N HIS A 132 6.83 -13.15 10.76
CA HIS A 132 7.62 -12.32 9.86
C HIS A 132 8.99 -12.98 9.65
N PHE A 133 9.46 -13.07 8.41
CA PHE A 133 10.83 -13.53 8.15
C PHE A 133 11.67 -12.37 7.62
N THR A 134 12.93 -12.34 8.01
CA THR A 134 13.88 -11.33 7.59
C THR A 134 15.30 -11.89 7.60
N ARG A 135 16.24 -11.16 7.00
CA ARG A 135 17.66 -11.52 7.09
C ARG A 135 18.19 -11.31 8.50
N ILE A 136 19.15 -12.13 8.92
CA ILE A 136 19.76 -12.02 10.26
C ILE A 136 20.40 -10.65 10.49
N ASP A 137 20.87 -9.99 9.43
CA ASP A 137 21.47 -8.66 9.48
C ASP A 137 20.52 -7.60 10.07
N ASN A 138 19.20 -7.81 9.96
CA ASN A 138 18.19 -6.91 10.50
C ASN A 138 17.84 -7.23 11.97
N LEU A 139 18.28 -8.36 12.52
CA LEU A 139 17.81 -8.83 13.83
C LEU A 139 18.17 -7.84 14.94
N THR A 140 19.40 -7.34 14.97
CA THR A 140 19.87 -6.42 16.01
C THR A 140 19.00 -5.16 16.06
N SER A 141 18.78 -4.50 14.91
CA SER A 141 17.97 -3.28 14.87
C SER A 141 16.50 -3.53 15.20
N ILE A 142 15.97 -4.71 14.85
CA ILE A 142 14.60 -5.10 15.21
C ILE A 142 14.47 -5.34 16.72
N LEU A 143 15.46 -5.94 17.38
CA LEU A 143 15.43 -6.14 18.83
C LEU A 143 15.54 -4.80 19.59
N GLU A 144 16.26 -3.82 19.03
CA GLU A 144 16.42 -2.49 19.64
C GLU A 144 15.22 -1.56 19.40
N ASN A 145 14.66 -1.57 18.19
CA ASN A 145 13.68 -0.56 17.75
C ASN A 145 12.29 -1.15 17.47
N GLY A 146 12.13 -2.47 17.54
CA GLY A 146 10.97 -3.18 17.02
C GLY A 146 10.99 -3.29 15.50
N LEU A 147 9.91 -3.82 14.94
CA LEU A 147 9.73 -3.93 13.48
C LEU A 147 9.36 -2.56 12.89
N ILE A 148 10.37 -1.83 12.43
CA ILE A 148 10.19 -0.52 11.80
C ILE A 148 9.98 -0.68 10.28
N PRO A 149 8.93 -0.09 9.69
CA PRO A 149 8.71 -0.11 8.24
C PRO A 149 9.81 0.58 7.44
N VAL A 150 9.98 0.16 6.18
CA VAL A 150 11.02 0.65 5.26
C VAL A 150 11.01 2.18 5.12
N SER A 151 9.83 2.80 5.06
CA SER A 151 9.68 4.26 4.92
C SER A 151 10.23 5.06 6.09
N MET A 152 10.38 4.43 7.26
CA MET A 152 10.92 5.05 8.47
C MET A 152 12.40 4.74 8.70
N GLN A 153 12.91 3.61 8.19
CA GLN A 153 14.29 3.17 8.42
C GLN A 153 15.32 4.22 7.97
N GLN A 154 15.12 4.85 6.81
CA GLN A 154 16.01 5.93 6.33
C GLN A 154 15.96 7.17 7.23
N LYS A 155 14.77 7.59 7.64
CA LYS A 155 14.57 8.77 8.51
C LYS A 155 15.21 8.57 9.88
N MET A 156 15.12 7.34 10.41
CA MET A 156 15.68 6.95 11.69
C MET A 156 17.15 6.52 11.59
N LYS A 157 17.74 6.52 10.38
CA LYS A 157 19.11 6.07 10.11
C LYS A 157 19.39 4.64 10.62
N ILE A 158 18.40 3.77 10.51
CA ILE A 158 18.51 2.36 10.91
C ILE A 158 19.15 1.57 9.76
N PRO A 159 20.30 0.92 9.99
CA PRO A 159 20.87 -0.01 9.02
C PRO A 159 19.89 -1.17 8.78
N SER A 160 19.53 -1.39 7.53
CA SER A 160 18.59 -2.43 7.14
C SER A 160 18.92 -2.98 5.75
N VAL A 161 18.66 -4.27 5.57
CA VAL A 161 18.74 -4.96 4.28
C VAL A 161 17.34 -5.36 3.83
N HIS A 162 17.03 -5.11 2.56
CA HIS A 162 15.72 -5.38 1.99
C HIS A 162 15.75 -6.64 1.12
N ASN A 163 14.71 -7.47 1.24
CA ASN A 163 14.56 -8.69 0.43
C ASN A 163 13.86 -8.42 -0.91
N ASP A 164 13.03 -7.38 -0.95
CA ASP A 164 12.26 -6.95 -2.11
C ASP A 164 12.44 -5.45 -2.26
N GLU A 165 13.28 -5.03 -3.21
CA GLU A 165 13.55 -3.62 -3.50
C GLU A 165 12.41 -2.95 -4.26
N GLN A 166 11.62 -3.72 -5.02
CA GLN A 166 10.64 -3.18 -5.94
C GLN A 166 9.29 -2.92 -5.27
N ARG A 167 8.98 -3.59 -4.13
CA ARG A 167 7.78 -3.40 -3.29
C ARG A 167 6.56 -2.96 -4.11
N PHE A 168 6.13 -3.80 -5.05
CA PHE A 168 5.07 -3.46 -6.01
C PHE A 168 3.72 -3.16 -5.33
N ASP A 169 3.53 -3.55 -4.06
CA ASP A 169 2.38 -3.16 -3.24
C ASP A 169 2.38 -1.68 -2.82
N SER A 170 3.52 -0.99 -2.92
CA SER A 170 3.74 0.41 -2.52
C SER A 170 3.44 0.76 -1.05
N LYS A 171 3.28 -0.22 -0.15
CA LYS A 171 3.02 -0.03 1.29
C LYS A 171 4.30 0.01 2.11
N LEU A 172 5.18 0.97 1.79
CA LEU A 172 6.49 1.13 2.46
C LEU A 172 6.37 1.50 3.95
N ASP A 173 5.19 1.96 4.38
CA ASP A 173 4.79 2.26 5.75
C ASP A 173 4.28 1.04 6.53
N CYS A 174 4.25 -0.13 5.91
CA CYS A 174 3.80 -1.37 6.53
C CYS A 174 4.88 -2.45 6.60
N THR A 175 4.77 -3.28 7.64
CA THR A 175 5.49 -4.54 7.78
C THR A 175 4.59 -5.69 7.34
N SER A 176 5.09 -6.56 6.44
CA SER A 176 4.36 -7.75 5.98
C SER A 176 4.53 -8.92 6.94
N CYS A 177 3.43 -9.55 7.33
CA CYS A 177 3.39 -10.74 8.19
C CYS A 177 2.51 -11.83 7.56
N SER A 178 2.78 -13.08 7.89
CA SER A 178 1.93 -14.24 7.60
C SER A 178 1.20 -14.71 8.86
N ILE A 179 0.08 -15.42 8.72
CA ILE A 179 -0.66 -15.98 9.85
C ILE A 179 -0.16 -17.41 10.12
N SER A 180 0.21 -17.72 11.37
CA SER A 180 0.59 -19.06 11.87
C SER A 180 1.82 -19.74 11.25
N PHE A 181 2.12 -19.49 9.97
CA PHE A 181 3.24 -20.10 9.24
C PHE A 181 3.80 -19.09 8.24
N PRO A 182 5.13 -19.02 8.03
CA PRO A 182 5.70 -18.08 7.07
C PRO A 182 5.19 -18.36 5.66
N ASN A 183 5.10 -17.32 4.83
CA ASN A 183 4.92 -17.45 3.38
C ASN A 183 6.10 -18.23 2.78
N TYR A 184 5.97 -19.57 2.78
CA TYR A 184 7.08 -20.47 2.46
C TYR A 184 7.49 -20.39 1.00
N LYS A 185 6.57 -20.00 0.10
CA LYS A 185 6.89 -19.81 -1.33
C LYS A 185 7.84 -18.63 -1.51
N LEU A 186 7.53 -17.50 -0.88
CA LEU A 186 8.38 -16.31 -0.93
C LEU A 186 9.67 -16.54 -0.16
N PHE A 187 9.59 -17.17 1.01
CA PHE A 187 10.74 -17.45 1.85
C PHE A 187 11.74 -18.40 1.18
N TYR A 188 11.26 -19.49 0.56
CA TYR A 188 12.09 -20.39 -0.25
C TYR A 188 12.72 -19.66 -1.43
N THR A 189 11.94 -18.83 -2.13
CA THR A 189 12.45 -18.04 -3.26
C THR A 189 13.62 -17.15 -2.87
N PHE A 190 13.50 -16.45 -1.74
CA PHE A 190 14.56 -15.59 -1.26
C PHE A 190 15.77 -16.33 -0.73
N ARG A 191 15.57 -17.42 0.03
CA ARG A 191 16.66 -18.21 0.61
C ARG A 191 17.49 -18.93 -0.42
N GLU A 192 16.84 -19.58 -1.38
CA GLU A 192 17.51 -20.53 -2.27
C GLU A 192 17.90 -19.92 -3.62
N TYR A 193 17.18 -18.89 -4.10
CA TYR A 193 17.45 -18.31 -5.43
C TYR A 193 17.97 -16.88 -5.40
N LYS A 194 17.32 -15.97 -4.66
CA LYS A 194 17.74 -14.55 -4.68
C LYS A 194 18.97 -14.27 -3.81
N PHE A 195 19.04 -14.87 -2.63
CA PHE A 195 20.10 -14.60 -1.65
C PHE A 195 20.69 -15.90 -1.09
N PRO A 196 21.21 -16.79 -1.96
CA PRO A 196 21.81 -18.04 -1.52
C PRO A 196 22.96 -17.79 -0.54
N GLY A 197 23.04 -18.60 0.51
CA GLY A 197 24.07 -18.49 1.55
C GLY A 197 23.83 -17.41 2.60
N SER A 198 22.78 -16.59 2.47
CA SER A 198 22.40 -15.65 3.53
C SER A 198 21.76 -16.37 4.71
N SER A 199 21.97 -15.84 5.92
CA SER A 199 21.31 -16.33 7.14
C SER A 199 20.00 -15.57 7.39
N TRP A 200 19.00 -16.30 7.87
CA TRP A 200 17.63 -15.80 8.01
C TRP A 200 17.10 -16.08 9.41
N VAL A 201 16.18 -15.22 9.84
CA VAL A 201 15.47 -15.37 11.10
C VAL A 201 13.97 -15.32 10.84
N VAL A 202 13.24 -16.13 11.61
CA VAL A 202 11.77 -16.14 11.61
C VAL A 202 11.33 -15.60 12.96
N ILE A 203 10.65 -14.47 12.92
CA ILE A 203 10.14 -13.75 14.09
C ILE A 203 8.68 -14.09 14.26
N VAL A 204 8.32 -14.49 15.46
CA VAL A 204 6.94 -14.73 15.87
C VAL A 204 6.44 -13.53 16.65
N LEU A 205 5.31 -12.98 16.22
CA LEU A 205 4.66 -11.83 16.86
C LEU A 205 3.36 -12.31 17.51
N ASP A 206 3.12 -11.89 18.74
CA ASP A 206 1.85 -12.18 19.40
C ASP A 206 0.67 -11.65 18.55
N LYS A 207 -0.40 -12.44 18.44
CA LYS A 207 -1.63 -12.08 17.72
C LYS A 207 -2.19 -10.71 18.13
N ASP A 208 -1.91 -10.26 19.35
CA ASP A 208 -2.45 -9.02 19.91
C ASP A 208 -1.97 -7.77 19.16
N VAL A 209 -0.91 -7.88 18.34
CA VAL A 209 -0.52 -6.82 17.38
C VAL A 209 -1.66 -6.45 16.43
N LEU A 210 -2.59 -7.37 16.13
CA LEU A 210 -3.77 -7.13 15.30
C LEU A 210 -4.78 -6.18 15.97
N PHE A 211 -4.75 -6.06 17.30
CA PHE A 211 -5.73 -5.31 18.09
C PHE A 211 -5.21 -3.97 18.61
N SER A 212 -3.97 -3.59 18.29
CA SER A 212 -3.43 -2.28 18.62
C SER A 212 -4.33 -1.17 18.04
N PRO A 213 -4.80 -0.18 18.83
CA PRO A 213 -5.69 0.87 18.32
C PRO A 213 -4.98 1.90 17.44
N LEU A 214 -3.65 1.83 17.34
CA LEU A 214 -2.82 2.82 16.66
C LEU A 214 -2.42 2.41 15.24
N ASN A 215 -2.40 1.10 14.94
CA ASN A 215 -1.97 0.62 13.64
C ASN A 215 -3.14 0.44 12.67
N ILE A 216 -2.84 0.52 11.38
CA ILE A 216 -3.74 0.07 10.31
C ILE A 216 -3.33 -1.35 9.93
N THR A 217 -4.31 -2.19 9.62
CA THR A 217 -4.09 -3.58 9.23
C THR A 217 -4.82 -3.86 7.92
N TYR A 218 -4.09 -4.35 6.92
CA TYR A 218 -4.66 -4.77 5.64
C TYR A 218 -4.55 -6.29 5.48
N PHE A 219 -5.68 -6.95 5.24
CA PHE A 219 -5.79 -8.39 5.09
C PHE A 219 -5.81 -8.78 3.61
N CYS A 220 -4.72 -9.35 3.11
CA CYS A 220 -4.58 -9.76 1.72
C CYS A 220 -4.76 -11.27 1.59
N GLN A 221 -5.82 -11.71 0.91
CA GLN A 221 -6.10 -13.14 0.69
C GLN A 221 -5.03 -13.89 -0.12
N THR A 222 -4.19 -13.16 -0.86
CA THR A 222 -3.00 -13.65 -1.58
C THR A 222 -1.89 -12.61 -1.42
N ASN A 223 -0.79 -12.72 -2.18
CA ASN A 223 0.33 -11.79 -2.12
C ASN A 223 -0.14 -10.33 -2.30
N ALA A 224 0.30 -9.42 -1.43
CA ALA A 224 -0.13 -8.03 -1.41
C ALA A 224 0.11 -7.30 -2.74
N ALA A 225 1.24 -7.56 -3.42
CA ALA A 225 1.54 -6.99 -4.74
C ALA A 225 0.56 -7.44 -5.83
N GLY A 226 -0.14 -8.56 -5.63
CA GLY A 226 -1.22 -9.01 -6.51
C GLY A 226 -2.59 -8.43 -6.17
N VAL A 227 -2.81 -8.02 -4.92
CA VAL A 227 -4.09 -7.54 -4.40
C VAL A 227 -4.25 -6.04 -4.58
N PHE A 228 -3.28 -5.25 -4.12
CA PHE A 228 -3.36 -3.78 -4.12
C PHE A 228 -3.67 -3.16 -5.49
N PRO A 229 -3.11 -3.64 -6.62
CA PRO A 229 -3.47 -3.11 -7.94
C PRO A 229 -4.88 -3.43 -8.43
N ARG A 230 -5.62 -4.32 -7.76
CA ARG A 230 -6.94 -4.82 -8.21
C ARG A 230 -8.11 -4.31 -7.38
N ILE A 231 -7.85 -3.76 -6.19
CA ILE A 231 -8.88 -3.25 -5.30
C ILE A 231 -9.26 -1.82 -5.69
N SER A 232 -10.53 -1.47 -5.47
CA SER A 232 -11.01 -0.10 -5.67
C SER A 232 -10.72 0.77 -4.45
N SER A 233 -10.82 0.20 -3.24
CA SER A 233 -10.50 0.90 -2.01
C SER A 233 -9.68 0.06 -1.02
N ALA A 234 -8.67 0.66 -0.40
CA ALA A 234 -7.91 0.03 0.68
C ALA A 234 -8.76 -0.24 1.94
N LYS A 235 -9.92 0.43 2.07
CA LYS A 235 -10.91 0.19 3.14
C LYS A 235 -11.40 -1.27 3.13
N GLU A 236 -11.56 -1.85 1.95
CA GLU A 236 -12.06 -3.22 1.76
C GLU A 236 -11.17 -4.24 2.49
N LEU A 237 -9.86 -4.02 2.46
CA LEU A 237 -8.86 -4.89 3.09
C LEU A 237 -8.77 -4.71 4.61
N CYS A 238 -9.42 -3.70 5.20
CA CYS A 238 -9.38 -3.43 6.64
C CYS A 238 -10.56 -4.07 7.40
N THR A 239 -11.34 -4.92 6.73
CA THR A 239 -12.59 -5.48 7.27
C THR A 239 -12.42 -6.89 7.83
N ALA A 240 -13.28 -7.28 8.77
CA ALA A 240 -13.36 -8.66 9.26
C ALA A 240 -13.69 -9.65 8.11
N THR A 241 -14.46 -9.20 7.12
CA THR A 241 -14.73 -9.98 5.90
C THR A 241 -13.47 -10.25 5.10
N ALA A 242 -12.61 -9.25 4.89
CA ALA A 242 -11.33 -9.44 4.21
C ALA A 242 -10.41 -10.39 5.00
N PHE A 243 -10.42 -10.30 6.33
CA PHE A 243 -9.69 -11.23 7.18
C PHE A 243 -10.19 -12.67 7.05
N GLU A 244 -11.51 -12.89 7.16
CA GLU A 244 -12.12 -14.22 7.00
C GLU A 244 -11.85 -14.79 5.59
N ASN A 245 -11.84 -13.95 4.56
CA ASN A 245 -11.55 -14.34 3.18
C ASN A 245 -10.12 -14.89 2.98
N MET A 246 -9.17 -14.60 3.87
CA MET A 246 -7.84 -15.25 3.84
C MET A 246 -7.93 -16.77 4.07
N PHE A 247 -9.06 -17.26 4.61
CA PHE A 247 -9.37 -18.66 4.89
C PHE A 247 -10.47 -19.21 3.96
N CYS A 248 -10.62 -18.62 2.77
CA CYS A 248 -11.66 -19.01 1.81
C CYS A 248 -11.63 -20.51 1.47
N ASN A 249 -12.81 -21.10 1.23
CA ASN A 249 -12.92 -22.53 0.92
C ASN A 249 -12.35 -22.89 -0.46
N SER A 250 -12.34 -21.92 -1.38
CA SER A 250 -11.86 -22.10 -2.75
C SER A 250 -11.13 -20.86 -3.23
N LEU A 251 -10.01 -21.05 -3.91
CA LEU A 251 -9.20 -19.98 -4.51
C LEU A 251 -8.82 -20.37 -5.93
N THR A 252 -8.94 -19.42 -6.87
CA THR A 252 -8.40 -19.59 -8.23
C THR A 252 -7.05 -18.90 -8.32
N THR A 253 -6.02 -19.66 -8.65
CA THR A 253 -4.65 -19.14 -8.84
C THR A 253 -4.53 -18.35 -10.16
N LYS A 254 -3.42 -17.62 -10.33
CA LYS A 254 -3.10 -16.93 -11.59
C LYS A 254 -3.04 -17.86 -12.81
N GLU A 255 -2.79 -19.15 -12.58
CA GLU A 255 -2.72 -20.20 -13.61
C GLU A 255 -4.09 -20.83 -13.90
N ASN A 256 -5.19 -20.19 -13.46
CA ASN A 256 -6.57 -20.70 -13.55
C ASN A 256 -6.80 -22.06 -12.86
N LYS A 257 -5.88 -22.47 -11.97
CA LYS A 257 -6.07 -23.66 -11.15
C LYS A 257 -6.93 -23.33 -9.94
N VAL A 258 -8.01 -24.07 -9.76
CA VAL A 258 -8.86 -24.01 -8.57
C VAL A 258 -8.25 -24.86 -7.46
N ILE A 259 -8.05 -24.25 -6.30
CA ILE A 259 -7.58 -24.89 -5.07
C ILE A 259 -8.76 -24.95 -4.11
N GLN A 260 -9.04 -26.15 -3.59
CA GLN A 260 -10.03 -26.35 -2.53
C GLN A 260 -9.32 -26.46 -1.19
N ARG A 261 -9.70 -25.65 -0.20
CA ARG A 261 -9.10 -25.67 1.15
C ARG A 261 -9.22 -27.05 1.79
N ALA A 262 -10.35 -27.73 1.59
CA ALA A 262 -10.60 -29.07 2.11
C ALA A 262 -9.59 -30.11 1.61
N SER A 263 -9.00 -29.93 0.41
CA SER A 263 -7.98 -30.85 -0.11
C SER A 263 -6.57 -30.57 0.41
N LEU A 264 -6.34 -29.42 1.05
CA LEU A 264 -5.01 -29.00 1.51
C LEU A 264 -4.58 -29.69 2.82
N GLN A 265 -5.53 -30.24 3.58
CA GLN A 265 -5.28 -30.86 4.90
C GLN A 265 -4.49 -29.95 5.86
N ILE A 266 -4.75 -28.64 5.79
CA ILE A 266 -4.13 -27.63 6.66
C ILE A 266 -5.02 -27.34 7.87
N ASN A 267 -4.40 -26.95 8.98
CA ASN A 267 -5.11 -26.50 10.17
C ASN A 267 -5.94 -25.24 9.89
N ASP A 268 -7.02 -25.06 10.66
CA ASP A 268 -7.95 -23.95 10.42
C ASP A 268 -7.34 -22.56 10.68
N CYS A 269 -6.27 -22.49 11.47
CA CYS A 269 -5.47 -21.29 11.74
C CYS A 269 -4.51 -20.90 10.59
N ILE A 270 -4.39 -21.71 9.53
CA ILE A 270 -3.49 -21.47 8.38
C ILE A 270 -4.31 -20.93 7.21
N THR A 271 -3.82 -19.90 6.51
CA THR A 271 -4.50 -19.29 5.35
C THR A 271 -4.60 -20.26 4.17
N THR A 272 -5.58 -20.04 3.28
CA THR A 272 -5.78 -20.91 2.12
C THR A 272 -4.70 -20.71 1.05
N ASP A 273 -4.33 -19.47 0.74
CA ASP A 273 -3.12 -19.19 -0.04
C ASP A 273 -1.92 -19.09 0.92
N PRO A 274 -0.84 -19.86 0.73
CA PRO A 274 0.40 -19.68 1.50
C PRO A 274 1.08 -18.33 1.26
N GLN A 275 0.68 -17.58 0.24
CA GLN A 275 1.14 -16.22 -0.01
C GLN A 275 0.23 -15.14 0.54
N ALA A 276 -0.82 -15.49 1.28
CA ALA A 276 -1.64 -14.50 1.97
C ALA A 276 -0.78 -13.69 2.96
N GLU A 277 -1.03 -12.39 3.05
CA GLU A 277 -0.23 -11.44 3.83
C GLU A 277 -1.13 -10.52 4.65
N ILE A 278 -0.68 -10.21 5.86
CA ILE A 278 -1.19 -9.12 6.68
C ILE A 278 -0.16 -8.01 6.63
N LEU A 279 -0.56 -6.83 6.15
CA LEU A 279 0.27 -5.63 6.23
C LEU A 279 -0.13 -4.82 7.45
N ILE A 280 0.83 -4.53 8.32
CA ILE A 280 0.61 -3.78 9.56
C ILE A 280 1.40 -2.47 9.50
N SER A 281 0.72 -1.33 9.63
CA SER A 281 1.38 -0.03 9.69
C SER A 281 2.08 0.17 11.03
N ALA A 282 3.11 1.01 11.03
CA ALA A 282 3.59 1.63 12.26
C ALA A 282 2.58 2.66 12.82
#